data_AF-A0A212EY12-F1
#
_entry.id   AF-A0A212EY12-F1
#
_cell.length_a   1.000
_cell.length_b   1.000
_cell.length_c   1.000
_cell.angle_alpha   90.00
_cell.angle_beta   90.00
_cell.angle_gamma   90.00
#
_symmetry.space_group_name_H-M   'P 1'
#
loop_
_entity.id
_entity.type
_entity.pdbx_description
1 polymer ?
#
loop_
_entity_poly.entity_id
_entity_poly.type
_entity_poly.pdbx_seq_one_letter_code
_entity_poly.pdbx_strand_id
1 'polypeptide(L)'
;MNKLYIGNLPTEADEAAVRQLFAEHNLTVADISVKRGGYAFVDFPDQSAADRAIDKLHGYSYCGLPLIVEPSVANKKIVNVTTLQSASTTQLKETSTTDSSNTGGGGGGWR
;
A
#
# COMPACT_ATOMS: atom_id res chain seq x y z
N MET A 1 1.27 -0.89 -7.50
CA MET A 1 0.37 0.27 -7.35
C MET A 1 1.24 1.41 -6.87
N ASN A 2 1.12 2.56 -7.52
CA ASN A 2 1.99 3.72 -7.34
C ASN A 2 1.21 4.99 -6.94
N LYS A 3 -0.11 4.87 -6.74
CA LYS A 3 -0.98 5.94 -6.26
C LYS A 3 -1.20 5.80 -4.75
N LEU A 4 -1.04 6.89 -4.01
CA LEU A 4 -1.34 7.01 -2.59
C LEU A 4 -2.59 7.86 -2.36
N TYR A 5 -3.26 7.59 -1.25
CA TYR A 5 -4.28 8.43 -0.64
C TYR A 5 -3.67 9.20 0.53
N ILE A 6 -3.87 10.52 0.55
CA ILE A 6 -3.43 11.44 1.60
C ILE A 6 -4.68 12.04 2.24
N GLY A 7 -5.06 11.58 3.43
CA GLY A 7 -6.18 12.07 4.21
C GLY A 7 -5.77 12.98 5.37
N ASN A 8 -6.77 13.62 5.98
CA ASN A 8 -6.61 14.55 7.10
C ASN A 8 -5.72 15.77 6.77
N LEU A 9 -5.76 16.22 5.51
CA LEU A 9 -5.12 17.45 5.07
C LEU A 9 -5.96 18.67 5.53
N PRO A 10 -5.33 19.77 5.99
CA PRO A 10 -6.05 20.99 6.31
C PRO A 10 -6.71 21.58 5.06
N THR A 11 -7.77 22.37 5.24
CA THR A 11 -8.48 23.01 4.12
C THR A 11 -7.64 24.02 3.31
N GLU A 12 -6.50 24.42 3.86
CA GLU A 12 -5.48 25.29 3.24
C GLU A 12 -4.39 24.50 2.48
N ALA A 13 -4.38 23.16 2.55
CA ALA A 13 -3.41 22.35 1.81
C ALA A 13 -3.84 22.19 0.34
N ASP A 14 -3.29 23.05 -0.51
CA ASP A 14 -3.36 22.90 -1.97
C ASP A 14 -2.30 21.92 -2.51
N GLU A 15 -2.40 21.61 -3.81
CA GLU A 15 -1.46 20.77 -4.54
C GLU A 15 0.00 21.15 -4.30
N ALA A 16 0.31 22.45 -4.31
CA ALA A 16 1.66 22.95 -4.14
C ALA A 16 2.24 22.62 -2.75
N ALA A 17 1.42 22.74 -1.70
CA ALA A 17 1.81 22.42 -0.33
C ALA A 17 2.09 20.92 -0.17
N VAL A 18 1.21 20.08 -0.72
CA VAL A 18 1.38 18.62 -0.77
C VAL A 18 2.67 18.27 -1.55
N ARG A 19 2.87 18.84 -2.73
CA ARG A 19 4.07 18.63 -3.57
C ARG A 19 5.36 19.00 -2.84
N GLN A 20 5.36 20.13 -2.13
CA GLN A 20 6.52 20.63 -1.41
C GLN A 20 6.87 19.74 -0.21
N LEU A 21 5.87 19.25 0.53
CA LEU A 21 6.06 18.29 1.61
C LEU A 21 6.71 16.99 1.11
N PHE A 22 6.24 16.42 -0.01
CA PHE A 22 6.88 15.25 -0.62
C PHE A 22 8.31 15.55 -1.09
N ALA A 23 8.54 16.70 -1.73
CA ALA A 23 9.87 17.10 -2.20
C ALA A 23 10.89 17.25 -1.05
N GLU A 24 10.48 17.79 0.10
CA GLU A 24 11.32 17.95 1.30
C GLU A 24 11.82 16.61 1.85
N HIS A 25 11.05 15.53 1.70
CA HIS A 25 11.45 14.17 2.08
C HIS A 25 12.17 13.37 0.97
N ASN A 26 12.58 14.05 -0.11
CA ASN A 26 13.16 13.47 -1.34
C ASN A 26 12.23 12.48 -2.06
N LEU A 27 10.92 12.73 -2.04
CA LEU A 27 9.91 11.88 -2.68
C LEU A 27 9.40 12.55 -3.97
N THR A 28 9.82 12.04 -5.12
CA THR A 28 9.38 12.55 -6.43
C THR A 28 7.96 12.12 -6.73
N VAL A 29 7.05 13.09 -6.88
CA VAL A 29 5.65 12.89 -7.27
C VAL A 29 5.47 13.18 -8.77
N ALA A 30 4.68 12.36 -9.45
CA ALA A 30 4.37 12.49 -10.87
C ALA A 30 3.11 13.34 -11.11
N ASP A 31 2.04 13.08 -10.34
CA ASP A 31 0.75 13.75 -10.45
C ASP A 31 0.11 13.91 -9.06
N ILE A 32 -0.69 14.96 -8.87
CA ILE A 32 -1.40 15.23 -7.62
C ILE A 32 -2.84 15.59 -7.96
N SER A 33 -3.77 15.04 -7.19
CA SER A 33 -5.21 15.23 -7.37
C SER A 33 -5.84 15.55 -6.02
N VAL A 34 -5.77 16.82 -5.61
CA VAL A 34 -6.44 17.32 -4.38
C VAL A 34 -7.96 17.32 -4.59
N LYS A 35 -8.71 16.91 -3.56
CA LYS A 35 -10.18 16.87 -3.58
C LYS A 35 -10.76 17.76 -2.50
N ARG A 36 -11.90 18.40 -2.82
CA ARG A 36 -12.67 19.19 -1.85
C ARG A 36 -13.22 18.23 -0.79
N GLY A 37 -12.65 18.29 0.42
CA GLY A 37 -12.96 17.39 1.53
C GLY A 37 -11.81 17.04 2.47
N GLY A 38 -10.63 17.68 2.36
CA GLY A 38 -9.50 17.42 3.26
C GLY A 38 -8.68 16.17 2.91
N TYR A 39 -8.67 15.79 1.63
CA TYR A 39 -7.89 14.67 1.12
C TYR A 39 -7.38 14.91 -0.30
N ALA A 40 -6.29 14.23 -0.65
CA ALA A 40 -5.66 14.26 -1.96
C ALA A 40 -5.22 12.85 -2.39
N PHE A 41 -5.06 12.65 -3.69
CA PHE A 41 -4.39 11.49 -4.25
C PHE A 41 -3.07 11.91 -4.88
N VAL A 42 -2.02 11.11 -4.72
CA VAL A 42 -0.69 11.40 -5.25
C VAL A 42 -0.21 10.20 -6.05
N ASP A 43 0.19 10.43 -7.30
CA ASP A 43 0.78 9.40 -8.17
C ASP A 43 2.30 9.52 -8.15
N PHE A 44 3.00 8.40 -7.99
CA PHE A 44 4.46 8.31 -7.98
C PHE A 44 4.96 7.64 -9.26
N PRO A 45 6.12 8.04 -9.81
CA PRO A 45 6.75 7.31 -10.90
C PRO A 45 7.19 5.89 -10.46
N ASP A 46 7.58 5.74 -9.19
CA ASP A 46 8.14 4.51 -8.62
C ASP A 46 7.32 3.98 -7.45
N GLN A 47 7.05 2.68 -7.44
CA GLN A 47 6.40 2.02 -6.30
C GLN A 47 7.25 2.13 -5.02
N SER A 48 8.58 2.06 -5.13
CA SER A 48 9.50 2.22 -3.99
C SER A 48 9.47 3.61 -3.37
N ALA A 49 9.14 4.65 -4.14
CA ALA A 49 8.93 6.00 -3.61
C ALA A 49 7.59 6.09 -2.87
N ALA A 50 6.52 5.48 -3.41
CA ALA A 50 5.22 5.40 -2.75
C ALA A 50 5.27 4.62 -1.42
N ASP A 51 6.02 3.52 -1.35
CA ASP A 51 6.19 2.72 -0.13
C ASP A 51 6.91 3.51 0.98
N ARG A 52 8.04 4.15 0.64
CA ARG A 52 8.78 5.07 1.51
C ARG A 52 7.98 6.29 1.94
N ALA A 53 7.06 6.75 1.10
CA ALA A 53 6.18 7.86 1.42
C ALA A 53 5.18 7.47 2.51
N ILE A 54 4.60 6.26 2.46
CA ILE A 54 3.73 5.75 3.52
C ILE A 54 4.52 5.68 4.84
N ASP A 55 5.66 4.99 4.86
CA ASP A 55 6.47 4.77 6.07
C ASP A 55 6.92 6.07 6.76
N LYS A 56 7.24 7.12 5.98
CA LYS A 56 7.72 8.41 6.52
C LYS A 56 6.62 9.42 6.87
N LEU A 57 5.53 9.47 6.10
CA LEU A 57 4.52 10.55 6.21
C LEU A 57 3.22 10.10 6.87
N HIS A 58 2.96 8.79 6.99
CA HIS A 58 1.82 8.30 7.76
C HIS A 58 1.99 8.66 9.25
N GLY A 59 1.02 9.38 9.81
CA GLY A 59 1.07 9.91 11.17
C GLY A 59 1.92 11.16 11.33
N TYR A 60 2.50 11.73 10.26
CA TYR A 60 3.26 12.98 10.36
C TYR A 60 2.34 14.16 10.70
N SER A 61 2.68 14.90 11.76
CA SER A 61 1.88 16.04 12.23
C SER A 61 2.12 17.29 11.39
N TYR A 62 1.27 17.52 10.39
CA TYR A 62 1.31 18.70 9.52
C TYR A 62 0.24 19.72 9.94
N CYS A 63 0.64 20.98 10.20
CA CYS A 63 -0.26 22.03 10.71
C CYS A 63 -1.08 21.64 11.97
N GLY A 64 -0.54 20.73 12.80
CA GLY A 64 -1.23 20.20 13.99
C GLY A 64 -2.20 19.05 13.73
N LEU A 65 -2.32 18.56 12.49
CA LEU A 65 -3.14 17.41 12.11
C LEU A 65 -2.25 16.23 11.70
N PRO A 66 -2.47 15.01 12.21
CA PRO A 66 -1.72 13.82 11.77
C PRO A 66 -2.17 13.41 10.37
N LEU A 67 -1.26 13.45 9.40
CA LEU A 67 -1.54 13.05 8.02
C LEU A 67 -1.78 11.54 7.92
N ILE A 68 -2.77 11.15 7.12
CA ILE A 68 -3.09 9.75 6.85
C ILE A 68 -2.56 9.43 5.46
N VAL A 69 -1.44 8.71 5.37
CA VAL A 69 -0.86 8.28 4.08
C VAL A 69 -1.09 6.78 3.91
N GLU A 70 -1.83 6.38 2.88
CA GLU A 70 -2.19 4.98 2.64
C GLU A 70 -2.05 4.61 1.15
N PRO A 71 -1.78 3.34 0.82
CA PRO A 71 -1.81 2.87 -0.56
C PRO A 71 -3.24 2.96 -1.11
N SER A 72 -3.43 3.66 -2.23
CA SER A 72 -4.76 3.83 -2.82
C SER A 72 -5.36 2.48 -3.22
N VAL A 73 -6.63 2.24 -2.87
CA VAL A 73 -7.41 1.01 -3.19
C VAL A 73 -7.75 0.85 -4.68
N ALA A 74 -6.91 1.37 -5.57
CA ALA A 74 -7.05 1.30 -7.02
C ALA A 74 -6.84 -0.15 -7.50
N ASN A 75 -7.90 -0.97 -7.41
CA ASN A 75 -7.92 -2.39 -7.78
C ASN A 75 -6.97 -2.70 -8.94
N LYS A 76 -5.93 -3.50 -8.64
CA LYS A 76 -4.97 -3.99 -9.62
C LYS A 76 -5.76 -4.72 -10.71
N LYS A 77 -5.98 -4.10 -11.87
CA LYS A 77 -6.45 -4.82 -13.06
C LYS A 77 -5.34 -5.79 -13.42
N ILE A 78 -5.55 -7.06 -13.10
CA ILE A 78 -4.60 -8.15 -13.34
C ILE A 78 -4.52 -8.32 -14.86
N VAL A 79 -3.48 -7.73 -15.46
CA VAL A 79 -3.13 -7.95 -16.87
C VAL A 79 -2.05 -9.02 -16.92
N ASN A 80 -2.37 -10.14 -17.56
CA ASN A 80 -1.55 -11.36 -17.55
C ASN A 80 -0.24 -11.19 -18.32
N VAL A 81 0.84 -10.74 -17.66
CA VAL A 81 2.20 -10.93 -18.19
C VAL A 81 3.17 -11.39 -17.09
N THR A 82 3.68 -12.60 -17.26
CA THR A 82 4.68 -13.26 -16.42
C THR A 82 6.00 -12.50 -16.39
N THR A 83 6.58 -12.28 -15.21
CA THR A 83 8.02 -12.49 -14.92
C THR A 83 8.26 -12.47 -13.39
N LEU A 84 9.23 -13.26 -12.94
CA LEU A 84 9.52 -13.62 -11.55
C LEU A 84 10.39 -12.57 -10.82
N GLN A 85 10.19 -12.47 -9.50
CA GLN A 85 11.12 -12.11 -8.39
C GLN A 85 10.33 -11.33 -7.32
N SER A 86 10.02 -11.87 -6.12
CA SER A 86 10.93 -12.19 -5.00
C SER A 86 11.65 -10.95 -4.46
N ALA A 87 11.67 -10.58 -3.17
CA ALA A 87 10.93 -10.95 -1.94
C ALA A 87 11.16 -9.76 -0.93
N SER A 88 10.63 -9.62 0.30
CA SER A 88 9.98 -10.50 1.32
C SER A 88 9.01 -9.61 2.17
N THR A 89 8.46 -9.88 3.37
CA THR A 89 8.52 -11.02 4.32
C THR A 89 7.28 -11.10 5.23
N THR A 90 7.19 -12.16 6.05
CA THR A 90 6.40 -12.41 7.28
C THR A 90 5.15 -11.57 7.64
N GLN A 91 3.99 -12.18 7.40
CA GLN A 91 2.87 -12.21 8.34
C GLN A 91 2.33 -13.66 8.43
N LEU A 92 1.36 -13.90 9.32
CA LEU A 92 0.60 -15.16 9.55
C LEU A 92 1.23 -16.21 10.49
N LYS A 93 0.82 -16.16 11.77
CA LYS A 93 0.59 -17.38 12.57
C LYS A 93 -0.46 -17.18 13.69
N GLU A 94 -1.73 -17.22 13.30
CA GLU A 94 -2.86 -17.61 14.17
C GLU A 94 -3.44 -18.91 13.56
N THR A 95 -3.23 -20.06 14.21
CA THR A 95 -4.16 -20.68 15.19
C THR A 95 -5.54 -21.00 14.64
N SER A 96 -5.69 -22.21 14.08
CA SER A 96 -6.96 -22.92 14.03
C SER A 96 -6.72 -24.41 14.26
N THR A 97 -7.03 -24.85 15.48
CA THR A 97 -7.12 -26.24 15.88
C THR A 97 -8.29 -26.91 15.16
N THR A 98 -8.05 -28.03 14.47
CA THR A 98 -9.05 -29.11 14.37
C THR A 98 -8.30 -30.45 14.38
N ASP A 99 -8.61 -31.27 15.37
CA ASP A 99 -8.16 -32.64 15.51
C ASP A 99 -8.78 -33.54 14.43
N SER A 100 -7.98 -34.46 13.85
CA SER A 100 -8.41 -35.80 13.38
C SER A 100 -7.26 -36.47 12.63
N SER A 101 -6.45 -37.25 13.35
CA SER A 101 -5.59 -38.25 12.72
C SER A 101 -6.42 -39.48 12.34
N ASN A 102 -6.39 -39.87 11.07
CA ASN A 102 -6.70 -41.25 10.69
C ASN A 102 -5.75 -41.73 9.60
N THR A 103 -5.41 -43.02 9.66
CA THR A 103 -4.14 -43.56 9.20
C THR A 103 -4.36 -44.70 8.21
N GLY A 104 -3.61 -44.66 7.10
CA GLY A 104 -3.07 -45.87 6.46
C GLY A 104 -3.95 -46.59 5.41
N GLY A 105 -3.41 -46.65 4.19
CA GLY A 105 -2.70 -47.87 3.78
C GLY A 105 -3.44 -48.90 2.91
N GLY A 106 -2.91 -49.12 1.70
CA GLY A 106 -3.18 -50.29 0.85
C GLY A 106 -4.48 -50.22 0.04
N GLY A 107 -4.59 -50.83 -1.15
CA GLY A 107 -3.59 -51.59 -1.90
C GLY A 107 -4.27 -52.61 -2.85
N GLY A 108 -3.92 -52.60 -4.13
CA GLY A 108 -4.49 -53.48 -5.16
C GLY A 108 -5.81 -52.96 -5.76
N GLY A 109 -6.18 -53.34 -6.99
CA GLY A 109 -5.48 -54.20 -7.94
C GLY A 109 -6.01 -54.03 -9.36
N TRP A 110 -5.19 -54.31 -10.36
CA TRP A 110 -5.51 -54.14 -11.78
C TRP A 110 -6.24 -55.38 -12.32
N ARG A 111 -7.40 -55.18 -12.95
CA ARG A 111 -8.02 -56.08 -13.95
C ARG A 111 -9.21 -55.40 -14.61
#